data_AF-A0A6P0YEI6-F1
#
_entry.id   AF-A0A6P0YEI6-F1
#
_cell.length_a   1.000
_cell.length_b   1.000
_cell.length_c   1.000
_cell.angle_alpha   90.00
_cell.angle_beta   90.00
_cell.angle_gamma   90.00
#
_symmetry.space_group_name_H-M   'P 1'
#
loop_
_entity.id
_entity.type
_entity.pdbx_description
1 polymer ?
#
loop_
_entity_poly.entity_id
_entity_poly.type
_entity_poly.pdbx_seq_one_letter_code
_entity_poly.pdbx_strand_id
1 'polypeptide(L)'
;TLESLSSANPNDLEVYPEFADGVGTQVVQQAQSVWENQVIIRNEKLTEEIDSKTLPINYYKLTRIVNAPVEIYFDIEAQPDINLDYLHGVLVVDKRTNTEKFYVNLAENPLDEEFIWYQFLNLVWKYPIAPIYHFCEYEIQTVKKLAKLYNTPDYLWKPLLKRFVDIHKVVTQTVILPVESYSLKNIARWLGFEWRNPEANGAQSVCWYEEWLKTGDRSFLDAIIIYNQDDCYATYYIKEWLLKFLEEGVRRTESGGPSQELDIGTVG
;
A
#
# COMPACT_ATOMS: atom_id res chain seq x y z
N THR A 1 -11.32 10.35 27.62
CA THR A 1 -9.94 10.47 27.11
C THR A 1 -9.64 9.28 26.21
N LEU A 2 -8.48 9.21 25.55
CA LEU A 2 -8.10 8.03 24.76
C LEU A 2 -8.12 6.75 25.62
N GLU A 3 -7.58 6.82 26.83
CA GLU A 3 -7.62 5.75 27.83
C GLU A 3 -9.05 5.29 28.20
N SER A 4 -9.97 6.24 28.43
CA SER A 4 -11.35 5.86 28.73
C SER A 4 -12.03 5.18 27.53
N LEU A 5 -11.68 5.58 26.31
CA LEU A 5 -12.25 5.04 25.08
C LEU A 5 -11.69 3.65 24.75
N SER A 6 -10.41 3.40 25.02
CA SER A 6 -9.79 2.07 24.84
C SER A 6 -10.39 1.02 25.77
N SER A 7 -10.87 1.42 26.94
CA SER A 7 -11.50 0.53 27.92
C SER A 7 -13.03 0.54 27.86
N ALA A 8 -13.64 1.26 26.92
CA ALA A 8 -15.10 1.37 26.83
C ALA A 8 -15.73 0.08 26.27
N ASN A 9 -16.96 -0.23 26.69
CA ASN A 9 -17.76 -1.27 26.05
C ASN A 9 -18.34 -0.71 24.74
N PRO A 10 -18.06 -1.30 23.57
CA PRO A 10 -18.59 -0.82 22.29
C PRO A 10 -20.11 -0.67 22.25
N ASN A 11 -20.85 -1.54 22.96
CA ASN A 11 -22.31 -1.50 23.01
C ASN A 11 -22.84 -0.24 23.68
N ASP A 12 -22.07 0.37 24.57
CA ASP A 12 -22.44 1.64 25.22
C ASP A 12 -22.37 2.82 24.24
N LEU A 13 -21.67 2.66 23.11
CA LEU A 13 -21.57 3.67 22.06
C LEU A 13 -22.71 3.56 21.03
N GLU A 14 -23.34 2.39 20.86
CA GLU A 14 -24.41 2.17 19.87
C GLU A 14 -25.66 3.02 20.11
N VAL A 15 -25.82 3.56 21.33
CA VAL A 15 -26.90 4.50 21.66
C VAL A 15 -26.79 5.82 20.90
N TYR A 16 -25.61 6.13 20.35
CA TYR A 16 -25.35 7.33 19.56
C TYR A 16 -25.40 6.99 18.06
N PRO A 17 -26.21 7.70 17.25
CA PRO A 17 -26.35 7.44 15.82
C PRO A 17 -25.03 7.45 15.05
N GLU A 18 -24.05 8.25 15.48
CA GLU A 18 -22.71 8.31 14.89
C GLU A 18 -21.88 7.03 15.04
N PHE A 19 -22.24 6.13 15.96
CA PHE A 19 -21.54 4.87 16.23
C PHE A 19 -22.34 3.61 15.83
N ALA A 20 -23.42 3.78 15.06
CA ALA A 20 -24.23 2.69 14.55
C ALA A 20 -23.45 1.71 13.63
N ASP A 21 -24.05 0.57 13.31
CA ASP A 21 -23.54 -0.41 12.34
C ASP A 21 -22.10 -0.90 12.62
N GLY A 22 -21.75 -1.06 13.91
CA GLY A 22 -20.45 -1.57 14.35
C GLY A 22 -19.31 -0.53 14.34
N VAL A 23 -19.61 0.75 14.07
CA VAL A 23 -18.63 1.84 14.16
C VAL A 23 -18.12 2.01 15.59
N GLY A 24 -18.98 1.84 16.62
CA GLY A 24 -18.56 1.85 18.03
C GLY A 24 -17.42 0.86 18.32
N THR A 25 -17.52 -0.37 17.82
CA THR A 25 -16.48 -1.39 17.94
C THR A 25 -15.18 -0.97 17.27
N GLN A 26 -15.25 -0.41 16.06
CA GLN A 26 -14.06 0.04 15.33
C GLN A 26 -13.35 1.17 16.07
N VAL A 27 -14.09 2.11 16.64
CA VAL A 27 -13.55 3.26 17.39
C VAL A 27 -12.87 2.80 18.68
N VAL A 28 -13.50 1.90 19.44
CA VAL A 28 -12.90 1.33 20.66
C VAL A 28 -11.63 0.55 20.31
N GLN A 29 -11.67 -0.31 19.30
CA GLN A 29 -10.48 -1.07 18.89
C GLN A 29 -9.35 -0.17 18.35
N GLN A 30 -9.67 0.89 17.63
CA GLN A 30 -8.67 1.87 17.20
C GLN A 30 -8.07 2.60 18.43
N ALA A 31 -8.88 2.94 19.43
CA ALA A 31 -8.41 3.53 20.67
C ALA A 31 -7.51 2.57 21.46
N GLN A 32 -7.87 1.28 21.53
CA GLN A 32 -7.04 0.22 22.12
C GLN A 32 -5.69 0.12 21.45
N SER A 33 -5.69 -0.02 20.12
CA SER A 33 -4.46 -0.11 19.33
C SER A 33 -3.54 1.07 19.64
N VAL A 34 -4.04 2.31 19.55
CA VAL A 34 -3.25 3.53 19.79
C VAL A 34 -2.78 3.64 21.25
N TRP A 35 -3.64 3.34 22.22
CA TRP A 35 -3.32 3.43 23.64
C TRP A 35 -2.23 2.44 24.06
N GLU A 36 -2.30 1.21 23.55
CA GLU A 36 -1.35 0.14 23.87
C GLU A 36 -0.12 0.16 22.94
N ASN A 37 -0.16 0.97 21.87
CA ASN A 37 0.80 0.97 20.77
C ASN A 37 1.01 -0.44 20.18
N GLN A 38 -0.10 -1.16 19.95
CA GLN A 38 -0.09 -2.54 19.45
C GLN A 38 -1.00 -2.70 18.23
N VAL A 39 -0.67 -3.69 17.39
CA VAL A 39 -1.49 -4.06 16.24
C VAL A 39 -2.57 -5.05 16.67
N ILE A 40 -3.81 -4.78 16.28
CA ILE A 40 -4.94 -5.69 16.50
C ILE A 40 -5.34 -6.32 15.17
N ILE A 41 -5.51 -7.64 15.14
CA ILE A 41 -6.08 -8.33 13.97
C ILE A 41 -7.60 -8.13 14.00
N ARG A 42 -8.18 -7.62 12.90
CA ARG A 42 -9.64 -7.48 12.77
C ARG A 42 -10.24 -8.88 12.61
N ASN A 43 -10.99 -9.43 13.59
CA ASN A 43 -11.49 -10.81 13.46
C ASN A 43 -12.81 -11.16 14.17
N GLU A 44 -13.64 -11.92 13.44
CA GLU A 44 -14.54 -12.97 13.99
C GLU A 44 -14.62 -14.21 13.07
N LYS A 45 -14.27 -14.16 11.76
CA LYS A 45 -14.37 -15.31 10.84
C LYS A 45 -13.07 -16.02 10.47
N LEU A 46 -11.87 -15.48 10.74
CA LEU A 46 -10.63 -16.24 10.50
C LEU A 46 -10.36 -17.29 11.59
N THR A 47 -10.95 -17.20 12.78
CA THR A 47 -10.66 -18.13 13.89
C THR A 47 -11.50 -19.42 13.88
N GLU A 48 -12.74 -19.40 13.37
CA GLU A 48 -13.58 -20.63 13.34
C GLU A 48 -13.28 -21.56 12.15
N GLU A 49 -12.69 -21.06 11.06
CA GLU A 49 -12.47 -21.87 9.84
C GLU A 49 -11.08 -22.53 9.74
N ILE A 50 -10.14 -22.16 10.61
CA ILE A 50 -8.81 -22.80 10.70
C ILE A 50 -8.90 -24.23 11.29
N ASP A 51 -10.02 -24.58 11.94
CA ASP A 51 -10.23 -25.92 12.51
C ASP A 51 -10.77 -26.95 11.49
N SER A 52 -10.99 -26.56 10.22
CA SER A 52 -11.41 -27.48 9.16
C SER A 52 -10.22 -27.96 8.32
N LYS A 53 -9.88 -29.26 8.44
CA LYS A 53 -8.77 -29.95 7.75
C LYS A 53 -8.86 -30.01 6.21
N THR A 54 -9.72 -29.22 5.58
CA THR A 54 -9.82 -29.09 4.14
C THR A 54 -10.34 -27.69 3.81
N LEU A 55 -9.43 -26.74 3.56
CA LEU A 55 -9.79 -25.40 3.10
C LEU A 55 -10.53 -25.50 1.75
N PRO A 56 -11.80 -25.04 1.64
CA PRO A 56 -12.48 -24.93 0.37
C PRO A 56 -11.79 -23.86 -0.50
N ILE A 57 -11.69 -24.11 -1.80
CA ILE A 57 -11.10 -23.25 -2.84
C ILE A 57 -11.70 -21.81 -2.87
N ASN A 58 -12.74 -21.51 -2.10
CA ASN A 58 -13.35 -20.18 -2.03
C ASN A 58 -12.74 -19.20 -1.00
N TYR A 59 -11.83 -19.62 -0.11
CA TYR A 59 -11.21 -18.74 0.90
C TYR A 59 -9.94 -17.99 0.47
N TYR A 60 -9.46 -18.22 -0.77
CA TYR A 60 -8.36 -17.45 -1.40
C TYR A 60 -8.65 -15.96 -1.59
N LYS A 61 -9.81 -15.46 -1.13
CA LYS A 61 -10.21 -14.06 -1.23
C LYS A 61 -9.59 -13.15 -0.15
N LEU A 62 -9.05 -13.73 0.94
CA LEU A 62 -8.30 -13.03 1.99
C LEU A 62 -6.76 -13.11 1.82
N THR A 63 -6.26 -13.93 0.88
CA THR A 63 -4.83 -14.03 0.54
C THR A 63 -4.50 -13.30 -0.77
N ARG A 64 -4.76 -11.99 -0.85
CA ARG A 64 -4.35 -11.19 -2.03
C ARG A 64 -2.88 -10.79 -2.02
N ILE A 65 -2.22 -10.85 -0.85
CA ILE A 65 -0.77 -10.71 -0.77
C ILE A 65 -0.19 -12.06 -1.18
N VAL A 66 0.46 -12.09 -2.34
CA VAL A 66 1.11 -13.28 -2.88
C VAL A 66 2.62 -13.12 -2.70
N ASN A 67 3.25 -14.08 -2.05
CA ASN A 67 4.72 -14.15 -2.04
C ASN A 67 5.19 -14.72 -3.38
N ALA A 68 5.38 -13.85 -4.37
CA ALA A 68 5.72 -14.25 -5.73
C ALA A 68 7.25 -14.20 -5.95
N PRO A 69 7.82 -15.03 -6.85
CA PRO A 69 9.26 -14.98 -7.13
C PRO A 69 9.75 -13.63 -7.66
N VAL A 70 8.89 -12.93 -8.40
CA VAL A 70 9.10 -11.55 -8.83
C VAL A 70 7.87 -10.74 -8.49
N GLU A 71 8.07 -9.57 -7.90
CA GLU A 71 7.04 -8.64 -7.46
C GLU A 71 7.34 -7.26 -8.05
N ILE A 72 6.27 -6.51 -8.37
CA ILE A 72 6.36 -5.14 -8.88
C ILE A 72 5.67 -4.22 -7.89
N TYR A 73 6.28 -3.08 -7.58
CA TYR A 73 5.69 -2.00 -6.78
C TYR A 73 5.61 -0.76 -7.65
N PHE A 74 4.44 -0.14 -7.70
CA PHE A 74 4.11 0.90 -8.66
C PHE A 74 3.53 2.12 -7.97
N ASP A 75 4.05 3.29 -8.32
CA ASP A 75 3.61 4.59 -7.82
C ASP A 75 3.68 5.64 -8.95
N ILE A 76 2.81 6.65 -8.89
CA ILE A 76 2.66 7.68 -9.93
C ILE A 76 2.72 9.07 -9.31
N GLU A 77 3.51 9.96 -9.92
CA GLU A 77 3.42 11.40 -9.67
C GLU A 77 2.71 12.11 -10.82
N ALA A 78 1.85 13.06 -10.45
CA ALA A 78 1.03 13.79 -11.40
C ALA A 78 0.99 15.29 -11.08
N GLN A 79 0.65 16.08 -12.10
CA GLN A 79 0.30 17.48 -11.99
C GLN A 79 -1.19 17.64 -12.36
N PRO A 80 -2.09 17.67 -11.36
CA PRO A 80 -3.54 17.71 -11.59
C PRO A 80 -4.01 18.91 -12.42
N ASP A 81 -3.38 20.07 -12.27
CA ASP A 81 -3.83 21.32 -12.91
C ASP A 81 -3.73 21.29 -14.44
N ILE A 82 -2.80 20.49 -14.97
CA ILE A 82 -2.67 20.25 -16.42
C ILE A 82 -3.05 18.81 -16.81
N ASN A 83 -3.63 18.05 -15.89
CA ASN A 83 -4.05 16.65 -16.07
C ASN A 83 -2.93 15.78 -16.69
N LEU A 84 -1.74 15.84 -16.09
CA LEU A 84 -0.54 15.13 -16.55
C LEU A 84 -0.04 14.15 -15.50
N ASP A 85 0.15 12.89 -15.85
CA ASP A 85 0.90 11.90 -15.06
C ASP A 85 2.33 11.85 -15.60
N TYR A 86 3.26 12.55 -14.94
CA TYR A 86 4.59 12.79 -15.52
C TYR A 86 5.65 11.79 -15.06
N LEU A 87 5.39 10.97 -14.05
CA LEU A 87 6.34 9.96 -13.57
C LEU A 87 5.63 8.66 -13.21
N HIS A 88 6.09 7.56 -13.80
CA HIS A 88 5.72 6.20 -13.43
C HIS A 88 6.93 5.50 -12.78
N GLY A 89 6.93 5.44 -11.45
CA GLY A 89 7.94 4.74 -10.66
C GLY A 89 7.65 3.27 -10.55
N VAL A 90 8.62 2.42 -10.89
CA VAL A 90 8.44 0.96 -10.84
C VAL A 90 9.62 0.29 -10.14
N LEU A 91 9.40 -0.23 -8.95
CA LEU A 91 10.35 -1.11 -8.27
C LEU A 91 10.06 -2.57 -8.64
N VAL A 92 11.05 -3.25 -9.22
CA VAL A 92 11.01 -4.69 -9.48
C VAL A 92 11.88 -5.40 -8.44
N VAL A 93 11.29 -6.32 -7.69
CA VAL A 93 11.97 -7.16 -6.70
C VAL A 93 11.99 -8.60 -7.21
N ASP A 94 13.18 -9.14 -7.48
CA ASP A 94 13.38 -10.57 -7.79
C ASP A 94 13.93 -11.29 -6.55
N LYS A 95 13.05 -12.05 -5.90
CA LYS A 95 13.36 -12.78 -4.67
C LYS A 95 14.23 -14.02 -4.90
N ARG A 96 14.34 -14.51 -6.14
CA ARG A 96 15.19 -15.67 -6.47
C ARG A 96 16.66 -15.29 -6.50
N THR A 97 16.95 -14.09 -6.97
CA THR A 97 18.32 -13.53 -7.05
C THR A 97 18.63 -12.54 -5.94
N ASN A 98 17.64 -12.20 -5.10
CA ASN A 98 17.73 -11.17 -4.07
C ASN A 98 18.19 -9.82 -4.66
N THR A 99 17.56 -9.42 -5.77
CA THR A 99 17.89 -8.19 -6.47
C THR A 99 16.69 -7.28 -6.59
N GLU A 100 16.94 -5.99 -6.45
CA GLU A 100 15.96 -4.93 -6.57
C GLU A 100 16.40 -3.97 -7.65
N LYS A 101 15.45 -3.49 -8.46
CA LYS A 101 15.73 -2.46 -9.46
C LYS A 101 14.56 -1.50 -9.59
N PHE A 102 14.85 -0.24 -9.36
CA PHE A 102 13.93 0.85 -9.61
C PHE A 102 14.06 1.36 -11.05
N TYR A 103 12.92 1.58 -11.71
CA TYR A 103 12.80 2.11 -13.05
C TYR A 103 12.05 3.42 -13.00
N VAL A 104 12.66 4.44 -13.61
CA VAL A 104 12.11 5.80 -13.74
C VAL A 104 11.60 5.94 -15.17
N ASN A 105 10.28 6.05 -15.35
CA ASN A 105 9.70 6.45 -16.64
C ASN A 105 9.15 7.87 -16.48
N LEU A 106 9.95 8.86 -16.89
CA LEU A 106 9.74 10.28 -16.61
C LEU A 106 9.45 11.05 -17.90
N ALA A 107 8.38 11.84 -17.89
CA ALA A 107 8.03 12.80 -18.91
C ALA A 107 8.56 14.17 -18.49
N GLU A 108 9.69 14.59 -19.07
CA GLU A 108 10.22 15.96 -18.87
C GLU A 108 9.44 16.99 -19.69
N ASN A 109 8.69 16.54 -20.71
CA ASN A 109 7.72 17.32 -21.47
C ASN A 109 6.32 16.66 -21.36
N PRO A 110 5.22 17.43 -21.23
CA PRO A 110 3.86 16.88 -21.24
C PRO A 110 3.54 15.97 -22.45
N LEU A 111 4.19 16.20 -23.60
CA LEU A 111 4.03 15.37 -24.80
C LEU A 111 4.63 13.96 -24.66
N ASP A 112 5.48 13.73 -23.65
CA ASP A 112 6.14 12.44 -23.41
C ASP A 112 5.28 11.49 -22.56
N GLU A 113 4.09 11.90 -22.07
CA GLU A 113 3.21 11.06 -21.23
C GLU A 113 2.86 9.73 -21.92
N GLU A 114 2.52 9.76 -23.22
CA GLU A 114 2.25 8.56 -24.00
C GLU A 114 3.46 7.62 -24.02
N PHE A 115 4.65 8.20 -24.20
CA PHE A 115 5.88 7.43 -24.30
C PHE A 115 6.19 6.70 -22.99
N ILE A 116 6.09 7.38 -21.85
CA ILE A 116 6.34 6.76 -20.53
C ILE A 116 5.24 5.77 -20.14
N TRP A 117 4.01 5.95 -20.61
CA TRP A 117 2.94 4.97 -20.48
C TRP A 117 3.30 3.66 -21.18
N TYR A 118 3.82 3.72 -22.41
CA TYR A 118 4.29 2.52 -23.12
C TYR A 118 5.56 1.93 -22.50
N GLN A 119 6.45 2.74 -21.92
CA GLN A 119 7.59 2.22 -21.15
C GLN A 119 7.15 1.39 -19.94
N PHE A 120 6.15 1.88 -19.19
CA PHE A 120 5.54 1.13 -18.09
C PHE A 120 4.96 -0.21 -18.59
N LEU A 121 4.14 -0.20 -19.65
CA LEU A 121 3.58 -1.42 -20.23
C LEU A 121 4.67 -2.41 -20.66
N ASN A 122 5.69 -1.94 -21.37
CA ASN A 122 6.81 -2.76 -21.81
C ASN A 122 7.57 -3.39 -20.64
N LEU A 123 7.68 -2.70 -19.51
CA LEU A 123 8.34 -3.21 -18.32
C LEU A 123 7.48 -4.29 -17.63
N VAL A 124 6.20 -4.01 -17.34
CA VAL A 124 5.34 -4.96 -16.61
C VAL A 124 5.06 -6.24 -17.38
N TRP A 125 5.14 -6.20 -18.72
CA TRP A 125 5.01 -7.38 -19.58
C TRP A 125 6.27 -8.25 -19.69
N LYS A 126 7.44 -7.77 -19.25
CA LYS A 126 8.62 -8.63 -19.03
C LYS A 126 8.37 -9.64 -17.90
N TYR A 127 7.42 -9.35 -17.01
CA TYR A 127 7.04 -10.18 -15.87
C TYR A 127 5.53 -10.47 -15.91
N PRO A 128 5.04 -11.24 -16.89
CA PRO A 128 3.60 -11.32 -17.23
C PRO A 128 2.70 -11.85 -16.10
N ILE A 129 3.28 -12.55 -15.13
CA ILE A 129 2.57 -13.15 -13.99
C ILE A 129 2.86 -12.46 -12.65
N ALA A 130 3.76 -11.46 -12.62
CA ALA A 130 4.12 -10.79 -11.37
C ALA A 130 2.97 -9.92 -10.86
N PRO A 131 2.60 -9.98 -9.56
CA PRO A 131 1.66 -9.04 -8.96
C PRO A 131 2.24 -7.62 -9.01
N ILE A 132 1.33 -6.65 -9.13
CA ILE A 132 1.66 -5.22 -9.13
C ILE A 132 1.06 -4.63 -7.85
N TYR A 133 1.89 -4.43 -6.85
CA TYR A 133 1.51 -3.80 -5.59
C TYR A 133 1.50 -2.29 -5.76
N HIS A 134 0.49 -1.67 -5.16
CA HIS A 134 0.31 -0.22 -5.16
C HIS A 134 -0.44 0.17 -3.88
N PHE A 135 -0.59 1.47 -3.65
CA PHE A 135 -1.18 1.98 -2.41
C PHE A 135 -2.39 2.87 -2.71
N CYS A 136 -3.60 2.31 -2.55
CA CYS A 136 -4.90 2.95 -2.82
C CYS A 136 -5.30 3.02 -4.32
N GLU A 137 -6.46 3.57 -4.64
CA GLU A 137 -7.12 3.37 -5.94
C GLU A 137 -6.53 4.18 -7.11
N TYR A 138 -5.66 5.17 -6.85
CA TYR A 138 -5.21 6.15 -7.84
C TYR A 138 -4.52 5.49 -9.04
N GLU A 139 -3.57 4.58 -8.83
CA GLU A 139 -2.79 3.96 -9.91
C GLU A 139 -3.68 3.16 -10.88
N ILE A 140 -4.68 2.45 -10.34
CA ILE A 140 -5.63 1.67 -11.15
C ILE A 140 -6.50 2.60 -12.00
N GLN A 141 -6.91 3.74 -11.45
CA GLN A 141 -7.67 4.75 -12.19
C GLN A 141 -6.82 5.37 -13.30
N THR A 142 -5.56 5.69 -13.01
CA THR A 142 -4.62 6.24 -13.97
C THR A 142 -4.32 5.26 -15.10
N VAL A 143 -4.09 3.97 -14.80
CA VAL A 143 -3.95 2.92 -15.83
C VAL A 143 -5.17 2.87 -16.77
N LYS A 144 -6.39 2.93 -16.23
CA LYS A 144 -7.62 2.97 -17.04
C LYS A 144 -7.74 4.27 -17.85
N LYS A 145 -7.30 5.40 -17.28
CA LYS A 145 -7.30 6.73 -17.92
C LYS A 145 -6.34 6.74 -19.11
N LEU A 146 -5.07 6.44 -18.89
CA LEU A 146 -4.02 6.44 -19.91
C LEU A 146 -4.31 5.44 -21.03
N ALA A 147 -4.82 4.23 -20.70
CA ALA A 147 -5.19 3.26 -21.71
C ALA A 147 -6.29 3.78 -22.67
N LYS A 148 -7.26 4.53 -22.17
CA LYS A 148 -8.30 5.17 -23.00
C LYS A 148 -7.74 6.35 -23.77
N LEU A 149 -6.97 7.22 -23.10
CA LEU A 149 -6.40 8.43 -23.68
C LEU A 149 -5.52 8.11 -24.89
N TYR A 150 -4.67 7.09 -24.77
CA TYR A 150 -3.72 6.67 -25.79
C TYR A 150 -4.19 5.49 -26.65
N ASN A 151 -5.50 5.21 -26.69
CA ASN A 151 -6.10 4.15 -27.50
C ASN A 151 -5.36 2.80 -27.39
N THR A 152 -4.92 2.45 -26.18
CA THR A 152 -4.10 1.27 -25.93
C THR A 152 -4.92 0.00 -26.15
N PRO A 153 -4.45 -0.96 -26.97
CA PRO A 153 -5.15 -2.21 -27.18
C PRO A 153 -5.48 -2.94 -25.87
N ASP A 154 -6.72 -3.40 -25.76
CA ASP A 154 -7.28 -4.03 -24.55
C ASP A 154 -6.40 -5.15 -23.96
N TYR A 155 -5.76 -5.95 -24.80
CA TYR A 155 -4.93 -7.07 -24.38
C TYR A 155 -3.66 -6.62 -23.63
N LEU A 156 -3.24 -5.37 -23.75
CA LEU A 156 -2.05 -4.83 -23.07
C LEU A 156 -2.36 -4.34 -21.64
N TRP A 157 -3.57 -3.88 -21.34
CA TRP A 157 -3.85 -3.22 -20.05
C TRP A 157 -4.94 -3.90 -19.23
N LYS A 158 -5.98 -4.48 -19.86
CA LYS A 158 -7.06 -5.16 -19.11
C LYS A 158 -6.56 -6.35 -18.28
N PRO A 159 -5.61 -7.19 -18.74
CA PRO A 159 -5.04 -8.24 -17.89
C PRO A 159 -4.30 -7.70 -16.66
N LEU A 160 -3.70 -6.50 -16.76
CA LEU A 160 -2.97 -5.88 -15.64
C LEU A 160 -3.89 -5.61 -14.45
N LEU A 161 -5.15 -5.24 -14.68
CA LEU A 161 -6.13 -4.99 -13.61
C LEU A 161 -6.31 -6.17 -12.64
N LYS A 162 -6.07 -7.41 -13.11
CA LYS A 162 -6.14 -8.61 -12.27
C LYS A 162 -4.86 -8.87 -11.48
N ARG A 163 -3.75 -8.23 -11.87
CA ARG A 163 -2.43 -8.31 -11.22
C ARG A 163 -2.26 -7.26 -10.13
N PHE A 164 -3.04 -6.18 -10.17
CA PHE A 164 -2.98 -5.12 -9.17
C PHE A 164 -3.48 -5.60 -7.80
N VAL A 165 -2.68 -5.31 -6.77
CA VAL A 165 -2.98 -5.61 -5.36
C VAL A 165 -2.83 -4.34 -4.54
N ASP A 166 -3.96 -3.84 -4.04
CA ASP A 166 -4.05 -2.64 -3.21
C ASP A 166 -3.64 -2.95 -1.76
N ILE A 167 -2.44 -2.52 -1.37
CA ILE A 167 -1.90 -2.75 -0.02
C ILE A 167 -2.68 -2.00 1.05
N HIS A 168 -3.13 -0.78 0.78
CA HIS A 168 -3.93 0.01 1.73
C HIS A 168 -5.23 -0.72 2.07
N LYS A 169 -5.90 -1.27 1.06
CA LYS A 169 -7.12 -2.07 1.26
C LYS A 169 -6.84 -3.34 2.06
N VAL A 170 -5.74 -4.04 1.80
CA VAL A 170 -5.43 -5.25 2.58
C VAL A 170 -5.16 -4.86 4.04
N VAL A 171 -4.31 -3.87 4.31
CA VAL A 171 -4.00 -3.41 5.67
C VAL A 171 -5.28 -3.04 6.43
N THR A 172 -6.10 -2.16 5.87
CA THR A 172 -7.32 -1.66 6.53
C THR A 172 -8.39 -2.73 6.76
N GLN A 173 -8.37 -3.82 5.99
CA GLN A 173 -9.29 -4.95 6.16
C GLN A 173 -8.77 -6.02 7.11
N THR A 174 -7.45 -6.09 7.32
CA THR A 174 -6.83 -7.18 8.07
C THR A 174 -6.40 -6.76 9.47
N VAL A 175 -5.90 -5.54 9.64
CA VAL A 175 -5.33 -5.07 10.91
C VAL A 175 -5.83 -3.69 11.31
N ILE A 176 -5.66 -3.39 12.59
CA ILE A 176 -5.81 -2.07 13.19
C ILE A 176 -4.42 -1.69 13.69
N LEU A 177 -3.87 -0.63 13.09
CA LEU A 177 -2.56 -0.09 13.42
C LEU A 177 -2.71 1.11 14.37
N PRO A 178 -1.74 1.33 15.28
CA PRO A 178 -1.74 2.45 16.20
C PRO A 178 -1.23 3.74 15.54
N VAL A 179 -1.90 4.13 14.45
CA VAL A 179 -1.54 5.28 13.62
C VAL A 179 -2.68 6.29 13.57
N GLU A 180 -2.34 7.58 13.49
CA GLU A 180 -3.33 8.66 13.38
C GLU A 180 -4.09 8.65 12.04
N SER A 181 -3.46 8.11 10.99
CA SER A 181 -4.09 7.93 9.68
C SER A 181 -3.45 6.74 8.95
N TYR A 182 -4.19 6.14 8.03
CA TYR A 182 -3.72 5.03 7.20
C TYR A 182 -3.06 5.53 5.90
N SER A 183 -2.46 6.72 5.91
CA SER A 183 -1.61 7.15 4.79
C SER A 183 -0.37 6.26 4.70
N LEU A 184 0.19 6.13 3.48
CA LEU A 184 1.42 5.36 3.23
C LEU A 184 2.53 5.78 4.21
N LYS A 185 2.72 7.09 4.33
CA LYS A 185 3.75 7.70 5.17
C LYS A 185 3.57 7.42 6.66
N ASN A 186 2.35 7.51 7.18
CA ASN A 186 2.09 7.25 8.61
C ASN A 186 2.30 5.78 8.96
N ILE A 187 1.82 4.86 8.11
CA ILE A 187 1.98 3.42 8.34
C ILE A 187 3.47 3.04 8.25
N ALA A 188 4.14 3.43 7.17
CA ALA A 188 5.53 3.08 6.94
C ALA A 188 6.45 3.61 8.06
N ARG A 189 6.27 4.87 8.49
CA ARG A 189 7.02 5.44 9.63
C ARG A 189 6.77 4.72 10.94
N TRP A 190 5.52 4.37 11.22
CA TRP A 190 5.21 3.59 12.42
C TRP A 190 5.92 2.22 12.40
N LEU A 191 6.08 1.62 11.21
CA LEU A 191 6.86 0.41 11.00
C LEU A 191 8.39 0.62 10.96
N GLY A 192 8.88 1.86 11.10
CA GLY A 192 10.29 2.22 11.11
C GLY A 192 10.92 2.55 9.75
N PHE A 193 10.14 2.71 8.70
CA PHE A 193 10.64 3.19 7.40
C PHE A 193 10.69 4.71 7.35
N GLU A 194 11.81 5.27 6.90
CA GLU A 194 12.01 6.70 6.74
C GLU A 194 12.30 7.07 5.29
N TRP A 195 11.64 8.14 4.82
CA TRP A 195 11.94 8.76 3.54
C TRP A 195 13.29 9.47 3.62
N ARG A 196 14.04 9.46 2.52
CA ARG A 196 15.33 10.17 2.41
C ARG A 196 15.15 11.67 2.63
N ASN A 197 14.00 12.22 2.25
CA ASN A 197 13.58 13.57 2.60
C ASN A 197 12.36 13.52 3.55
N PRO A 198 12.54 13.82 4.85
CA PRO A 198 11.46 13.75 5.84
C PRO A 198 10.26 14.66 5.56
N GLU A 199 10.49 15.78 4.86
CA GLU A 199 9.48 16.78 4.55
C GLU A 199 8.71 16.48 3.24
N ALA A 200 9.21 15.55 2.42
CA ALA A 200 8.61 15.20 1.14
C ALA A 200 7.21 14.60 1.30
N ASN A 201 6.25 15.07 0.51
CA ASN A 201 4.88 14.57 0.47
C ASN A 201 4.26 14.90 -0.89
N GLY A 202 3.12 14.30 -1.23
CA GLY A 202 2.48 14.51 -2.53
C GLY A 202 2.12 15.96 -2.88
N ALA A 203 1.80 16.82 -1.90
CA ALA A 203 1.59 18.25 -2.21
C ALA A 203 2.92 18.94 -2.55
N GLN A 204 3.99 18.55 -1.86
CA GLN A 204 5.33 19.08 -2.11
C GLN A 204 5.90 18.60 -3.45
N SER A 205 5.58 17.37 -3.91
CA SER A 205 6.00 16.89 -5.24
C SER A 205 5.37 17.71 -6.37
N VAL A 206 4.09 18.08 -6.24
CA VAL A 206 3.39 19.01 -7.15
C VAL A 206 4.09 20.37 -7.19
N CYS A 207 4.41 20.95 -6.02
CA CYS A 207 5.13 22.22 -5.96
C CYS A 207 6.53 22.14 -6.60
N TRP A 208 7.28 21.07 -6.38
CA TRP A 208 8.58 20.86 -7.04
C TRP A 208 8.43 20.79 -8.55
N TYR A 209 7.39 20.13 -9.05
CA TYR A 209 7.16 20.04 -10.49
C TYR A 209 6.84 21.40 -11.11
N GLU A 210 6.06 22.24 -10.42
CA GLU A 210 5.84 23.63 -10.85
C GLU A 210 7.13 24.44 -10.90
N GLU A 211 7.98 24.31 -9.89
CA GLU A 211 9.27 25.02 -9.86
C GLU A 211 10.21 24.52 -10.96
N TRP A 212 10.21 23.22 -11.26
CA TRP A 212 10.89 22.66 -12.44
C TRP A 212 10.39 23.33 -13.73
N LEU A 213 9.07 23.40 -13.95
CA LEU A 213 8.51 24.01 -15.16
C LEU A 213 8.84 25.51 -15.30
N LYS A 214 8.92 26.24 -14.18
CA LYS A 214 9.26 27.67 -14.17
C LYS A 214 10.75 27.93 -14.41
N THR A 215 11.62 27.10 -13.83
CA THR A 215 13.05 27.39 -13.71
C THR A 215 13.92 26.55 -14.62
N GLY A 216 13.49 25.34 -14.98
CA GLY A 216 14.33 24.33 -15.60
C GLY A 216 15.43 23.78 -14.68
N ASP A 217 15.32 23.95 -13.35
CA ASP A 217 16.27 23.40 -12.38
C ASP A 217 15.95 21.92 -12.09
N ARG A 218 16.81 21.04 -12.64
CA ARG A 218 16.60 19.58 -12.58
C ARG A 218 16.64 19.01 -11.17
N SER A 219 17.17 19.75 -10.18
CA SER A 219 17.17 19.31 -8.78
C SER A 219 15.76 19.06 -8.23
N PHE A 220 14.75 19.76 -8.75
CA PHE A 220 13.35 19.52 -8.40
C PHE A 220 12.85 18.18 -8.93
N LEU A 221 13.16 17.83 -10.19
CA LEU A 221 12.83 16.51 -10.74
C LEU A 221 13.57 15.40 -10.00
N ASP A 222 14.85 15.59 -9.70
CA ASP A 222 15.64 14.61 -8.96
C ASP A 222 15.05 14.36 -7.55
N ALA A 223 14.56 15.42 -6.88
CA ALA A 223 13.86 15.31 -5.61
C ALA A 223 12.54 14.53 -5.72
N ILE A 224 11.76 14.75 -6.79
CA ILE A 224 10.52 14.00 -7.05
C ILE A 224 10.82 12.53 -7.33
N ILE A 225 11.85 12.23 -8.13
CA ILE A 225 12.26 10.84 -8.42
C ILE A 225 12.67 10.11 -7.13
N ILE A 226 13.41 10.78 -6.24
CA ILE A 226 13.78 10.25 -4.93
C ILE A 226 12.52 9.97 -4.08
N TYR A 227 11.58 10.91 -4.03
CA TYR A 227 10.34 10.76 -3.28
C TYR A 227 9.48 9.59 -3.78
N ASN A 228 9.22 9.53 -5.09
CA ASN A 228 8.46 8.45 -5.73
C ASN A 228 9.14 7.07 -5.57
N GLN A 229 10.49 7.04 -5.61
CA GLN A 229 11.23 5.82 -5.30
C GLN A 229 11.03 5.38 -3.84
N ASP A 230 11.03 6.31 -2.89
CA ASP A 230 10.75 5.99 -1.49
C ASP A 230 9.32 5.48 -1.30
N ASP A 231 8.32 6.00 -2.02
CA ASP A 231 6.93 5.53 -1.97
C ASP A 231 6.80 4.08 -2.47
N CYS A 232 7.50 3.70 -3.55
CA CYS A 232 7.59 2.30 -3.98
C CYS A 232 8.23 1.40 -2.90
N TYR A 233 9.32 1.85 -2.28
CA TYR A 233 10.01 1.09 -1.22
C TYR A 233 9.20 1.00 0.06
N ALA A 234 8.47 2.05 0.45
CA ALA A 234 7.56 2.04 1.58
C ALA A 234 6.43 1.03 1.36
N THR A 235 5.86 0.98 0.15
CA THR A 235 4.84 0.00 -0.21
C THR A 235 5.37 -1.43 -0.11
N TYR A 236 6.60 -1.67 -0.59
CA TYR A 236 7.29 -2.95 -0.43
C TYR A 236 7.48 -3.32 1.05
N TYR A 237 7.96 -2.38 1.85
CA TYR A 237 8.23 -2.56 3.27
C TYR A 237 6.96 -2.92 4.06
N ILE A 238 5.85 -2.19 3.84
CA ILE A 238 4.55 -2.49 4.47
C ILE A 238 4.08 -3.89 4.09
N LYS A 239 4.16 -4.25 2.80
CA LYS A 239 3.71 -5.56 2.32
C LYS A 239 4.51 -6.68 2.98
N GLU A 240 5.83 -6.57 3.05
CA GLU A 240 6.68 -7.61 3.66
C GLU A 240 6.45 -7.71 5.17
N TRP A 241 6.26 -6.58 5.85
CA TRP A 241 5.87 -6.59 7.26
C TRP A 241 4.54 -7.31 7.47
N LEU A 242 3.51 -6.96 6.68
CA LEU A 242 2.18 -7.55 6.82
C LEU A 242 2.20 -9.05 6.57
N LEU A 243 2.96 -9.53 5.57
CA LEU A 243 3.11 -10.95 5.30
C LEU A 243 3.71 -11.68 6.51
N LYS A 244 4.81 -11.17 7.07
CA LYS A 244 5.46 -11.75 8.26
C LYS A 244 4.55 -11.76 9.48
N PHE A 245 3.89 -10.62 9.75
CA PHE A 245 2.97 -10.46 10.87
C PHE A 245 1.84 -11.50 10.84
N LEU A 246 1.25 -11.73 9.66
CA LEU A 246 0.18 -12.71 9.49
C LEU A 246 0.68 -14.15 9.61
N GLU A 247 1.84 -14.48 9.06
CA GLU A 247 2.45 -15.80 9.20
C GLU A 247 2.75 -16.15 10.67
N GLU A 248 3.23 -15.19 11.44
CA GLU A 248 3.48 -15.35 12.88
C GLU A 248 2.18 -15.51 13.68
N GLY A 249 1.14 -14.74 13.33
CA GLY A 249 -0.19 -14.87 13.93
C GLY A 249 -0.79 -16.27 13.76
N VAL A 250 -0.71 -16.84 12.54
CA VAL A 250 -1.23 -18.18 12.23
C VAL A 250 -0.50 -19.28 13.02
N ARG A 251 0.84 -19.20 13.13
CA ARG A 251 1.62 -20.20 13.89
C ARG A 251 1.26 -20.23 15.37
N ARG A 252 0.85 -19.10 15.95
CA ARG A 252 0.43 -19.00 17.35
C ARG A 252 -0.94 -19.61 17.59
N THR A 253 -1.89 -19.43 16.67
CA THR A 253 -3.22 -20.06 16.76
C THR A 253 -3.15 -21.58 16.64
N GLU A 254 -2.26 -22.10 15.80
CA GLU A 254 -2.07 -23.56 15.62
C GLU A 254 -1.35 -24.24 16.81
N SER A 255 -0.57 -23.49 17.61
CA SER A 255 0.20 -24.03 18.73
C SER A 255 -0.53 -23.97 20.09
N GLY A 256 -1.77 -23.49 20.13
CA GLY A 256 -2.60 -23.46 21.35
C GLY A 256 -2.11 -22.50 22.44
N GLY A 257 -1.27 -21.54 22.10
CA GLY A 257 -0.76 -20.53 23.04
C GLY A 257 -1.79 -19.43 23.33
N PRO A 258 -1.82 -18.85 24.54
CA PRO A 258 -2.69 -17.71 24.84
C PRO A 258 -2.34 -16.49 23.96
N SER A 259 -3.36 -15.71 23.58
CA SER A 259 -3.24 -14.46 22.85
C SER A 259 -2.52 -13.39 23.68
N GLN A 260 -1.17 -13.37 23.68
CA GLN A 260 -0.38 -12.28 24.22
C GLN A 260 0.79 -11.90 23.30
N GLU A 261 0.92 -10.58 23.11
CA GLU A 261 2.10 -9.77 22.77
C GLU A 261 2.91 -10.14 21.52
N LEU A 262 2.84 -9.29 20.50
CA LEU A 262 3.87 -9.18 19.47
C LEU A 262 4.77 -8.00 19.84
N ASP A 263 6.00 -8.32 20.25
CA ASP A 263 7.08 -7.35 20.34
C ASP A 263 7.40 -6.91 18.91
N ILE A 264 7.12 -5.65 18.60
CA ILE A 264 7.47 -5.00 17.35
C ILE A 264 8.98 -4.87 17.33
N GLY A 265 9.63 -5.96 16.91
CA GLY A 265 11.06 -6.02 16.69
C GLY A 265 11.45 -4.85 15.80
N THR A 266 12.14 -3.88 16.41
CA THR A 266 12.77 -2.77 15.71
C THR A 266 13.81 -3.42 14.80
N VAL A 267 13.53 -3.45 13.50
CA VAL A 267 14.53 -3.82 12.50
C VAL A 267 15.52 -2.67 12.50
N GLY A 268 16.64 -2.87 13.20
CA GLY A 268 17.77 -1.94 13.21
C GLY A 268 18.58 -1.96 11.93
#